data_AF-A0A0Q9QYR8-F1
#
_entry.id   AF-A0A0Q9QYR8-F1
#
_cell.length_a   1.000
_cell.length_b   1.000
_cell.length_c   1.000
_cell.angle_alpha   90.00
_cell.angle_beta   90.00
_cell.angle_gamma   90.00
#
_symmetry.space_group_name_H-M   'P 1'
#
loop_
_entity.id
_entity.type
_entity.pdbx_description
1 polymer ?
#
loop_
_entity_poly.entity_id
_entity_poly.type
_entity_poly.pdbx_seq_one_letter_code
_entity_poly.pdbx_strand_id
1 'polypeptide(L)'
;MRDALTRLYEHLGGVLDVQDFAAGDWDFNLVDGLKIELDEFLHFNRYRSATLKLPWAETLPWSADYDEYCERFEYKSQRIRLEGMWASKNSDCMFGGSDPIGMLGPLGPSRWKQRALYDAVKDAYARHKNLALARISVADQIDGKSVDRELKRGRLLNREGLRKLVSARTVYGMERE
;
A
#
# COMPACT_ATOMS: atom_id res chain seq x y z
N MET A 1 15.37 -3.36 10.21
CA MET A 1 14.00 -3.24 9.67
C MET A 1 13.05 -2.60 10.67
N ARG A 2 12.90 -3.12 11.90
CA ARG A 2 12.06 -2.52 12.94
C ARG A 2 12.34 -1.02 13.12
N ASP A 3 13.59 -0.63 13.32
CA ASP A 3 13.96 0.79 13.48
C ASP A 3 13.60 1.66 12.27
N ALA A 4 13.63 1.11 11.06
CA ALA A 4 13.24 1.84 9.86
C ALA A 4 11.72 2.06 9.82
N LEU A 5 10.93 1.06 10.23
CA LEU A 5 9.48 1.18 10.34
C LEU A 5 9.07 2.12 11.49
N THR A 6 9.79 2.11 12.62
CA THR A 6 9.59 3.06 13.71
C THR A 6 9.85 4.50 13.25
N ARG A 7 10.98 4.76 12.58
CA ARG A 7 11.28 6.09 12.01
C ARG A 7 10.27 6.52 10.96
N LEU A 8 9.80 5.59 10.13
CA LEU A 8 8.71 5.87 9.18
C LEU A 8 7.44 6.27 9.93
N TYR A 9 7.05 5.53 10.97
CA TYR A 9 5.87 5.83 11.76
C TYR A 9 5.96 7.23 12.40
N GLU A 10 7.10 7.56 13.00
CA GLU A 10 7.39 8.91 13.53
C GLU A 10 7.31 9.98 12.42
N HIS A 11 7.90 9.71 11.25
CA HIS A 11 7.88 10.60 10.10
C HIS A 11 6.46 10.87 9.56
N LEU A 12 5.57 9.86 9.64
CA LEU A 12 4.16 10.00 9.30
C LEU A 12 3.35 10.74 10.39
N GLY A 13 3.96 11.10 11.53
CA GLY A 13 3.33 11.79 12.65
C GLY A 13 2.78 10.85 13.72
N GLY A 14 3.39 9.68 13.89
CA GLY A 14 3.07 8.75 14.96
C GLY A 14 3.25 9.36 16.35
N VAL A 15 2.30 9.12 17.26
CA VAL A 15 2.30 9.71 18.62
C VAL A 15 2.35 8.68 19.75
N LEU A 16 2.20 7.39 19.44
CA LEU A 16 2.26 6.32 20.43
C LEU A 16 3.64 5.69 20.45
N ASP A 17 4.05 5.14 21.59
CA ASP A 17 5.16 4.21 21.63
C ASP A 17 4.68 2.85 21.10
N VAL A 18 4.93 2.58 19.81
CA VAL A 18 4.50 1.34 19.15
C VAL A 18 5.62 0.33 19.20
N GLN A 19 5.40 -0.76 19.94
CA GLN A 19 6.42 -1.77 20.13
C GLN A 19 6.47 -2.80 18.99
N ASP A 20 5.34 -3.10 18.34
CA ASP A 20 5.28 -4.14 17.30
C ASP A 20 4.42 -3.75 16.09
N PHE A 21 4.97 -4.00 14.90
CA PHE A 21 4.25 -3.90 13.63
C PHE A 21 4.07 -5.31 13.04
N ALA A 22 2.81 -5.71 12.84
CA ALA A 22 2.46 -6.96 12.17
C ALA A 22 1.81 -6.68 10.81
N ALA A 23 2.15 -7.48 9.80
CA ALA A 23 1.63 -7.33 8.43
C ALA A 23 0.11 -7.58 8.31
N GLY A 24 -0.45 -8.37 9.24
CA GLY A 24 -1.86 -8.76 9.19
C GLY A 24 -2.17 -9.73 8.06
N ASP A 25 -3.43 -9.71 7.61
CA ASP A 25 -3.92 -10.53 6.51
C ASP A 25 -3.59 -9.94 5.13
N TRP A 26 -3.68 -10.80 4.11
CA TRP A 26 -3.46 -10.48 2.70
C TRP A 26 -4.76 -10.62 1.93
N ASP A 27 -5.00 -9.81 0.89
CA ASP A 27 -6.24 -9.88 0.11
C ASP A 27 -6.44 -11.27 -0.51
N PHE A 28 -5.34 -11.86 -1.02
CA PHE A 28 -5.34 -13.24 -1.52
C PHE A 28 -4.14 -14.04 -1.00
N ASN A 29 -4.43 -15.29 -0.65
CA ASN A 29 -3.46 -16.30 -0.25
C ASN A 29 -3.56 -17.47 -1.23
N LEU A 30 -2.57 -17.66 -2.09
CA LEU A 30 -2.55 -18.79 -3.02
C LEU A 30 -1.99 -20.05 -2.36
N VAL A 31 -2.36 -21.21 -2.93
CA VAL A 31 -1.98 -22.55 -2.45
C VAL A 31 -0.46 -22.77 -2.49
N ASP A 32 0.23 -22.12 -3.44
CA ASP A 32 1.69 -22.17 -3.60
C ASP A 32 2.44 -21.18 -2.68
N GLY A 33 1.73 -20.48 -1.79
CA GLY A 33 2.31 -19.57 -0.80
C GLY A 33 2.43 -18.12 -1.26
N LEU A 34 2.15 -17.80 -2.53
CA LEU A 34 2.14 -16.42 -3.02
C LEU A 34 1.02 -15.61 -2.33
N LYS A 35 1.40 -14.45 -1.79
CA LYS A 35 0.47 -13.45 -1.25
C LYS A 35 0.23 -12.38 -2.30
N ILE A 36 -1.01 -11.89 -2.40
CA ILE A 36 -1.36 -10.81 -3.32
C ILE A 36 -2.12 -9.73 -2.58
N GLU A 37 -1.72 -8.47 -2.79
CA GLU A 37 -2.50 -7.27 -2.45
C GLU A 37 -3.12 -6.69 -3.73
N LEU A 38 -4.39 -6.32 -3.66
CA LEU A 38 -5.10 -5.56 -4.69
C LEU A 38 -5.31 -4.13 -4.21
N ASP A 39 -4.39 -3.25 -4.61
CA ASP A 39 -4.33 -1.88 -4.13
C ASP A 39 -5.32 -0.97 -4.90
N GLU A 40 -6.33 -0.50 -4.17
CA GLU A 40 -7.30 0.49 -4.65
C GLU A 40 -6.75 1.93 -4.56
N PHE A 41 -7.48 2.90 -5.13
CA PHE A 41 -7.04 4.31 -5.13
C PHE A 41 -6.76 4.90 -3.75
N LEU A 42 -7.28 4.35 -2.64
CA LEU A 42 -6.93 4.80 -1.29
C LEU A 42 -5.44 4.61 -0.95
N HIS A 43 -4.74 3.69 -1.61
CA HIS A 43 -3.32 3.46 -1.40
C HIS A 43 -2.44 4.50 -2.07
N PHE A 44 -2.93 5.22 -3.08
CA PHE A 44 -2.11 6.13 -3.88
C PHE A 44 -2.18 7.58 -3.37
N ASN A 45 -1.43 7.87 -2.30
CA ASN A 45 -1.40 9.19 -1.66
C ASN A 45 0.03 9.55 -1.19
N ARG A 46 0.26 10.80 -0.75
CA ARG A 46 1.57 11.29 -0.29
C ARG A 46 2.24 10.45 0.78
N TYR A 47 1.47 9.81 1.66
CA TYR A 47 2.04 8.98 2.72
C TYR A 47 2.56 7.66 2.17
N ARG A 48 1.88 7.07 1.18
CA ARG A 48 2.40 5.90 0.48
C ARG A 48 3.65 6.25 -0.32
N SER A 49 3.68 7.38 -1.01
CA SER A 49 4.91 7.87 -1.68
C SER A 49 6.10 7.94 -0.71
N ALA A 50 5.89 8.48 0.50
CA ALA A 50 6.95 8.51 1.53
C ALA A 50 7.47 7.11 1.92
N THR A 51 6.60 6.09 1.93
CA THR A 51 7.01 4.71 2.25
C THR A 51 7.83 4.06 1.14
N LEU A 52 7.59 4.42 -0.11
CA LEU A 52 8.26 3.86 -1.29
C LEU A 52 9.68 4.43 -1.46
N LYS A 53 9.95 5.60 -0.87
CA LYS A 53 11.26 6.28 -0.83
C LYS A 53 12.18 5.78 0.29
N LEU A 54 11.79 4.72 0.98
CA LEU A 54 12.70 4.04 1.90
C LEU A 54 13.75 3.27 1.08
N PRO A 55 15.03 3.26 1.48
CA PRO A 55 16.11 2.67 0.66
C PRO A 55 15.87 1.20 0.25
N TRP A 56 15.22 0.42 1.12
CA TRP A 56 14.88 -0.97 0.82
C TRP A 56 13.63 -1.10 -0.06
N ALA A 57 12.71 -0.13 0.03
CA ALA A 57 11.46 -0.13 -0.72
C ALA A 57 11.67 0.28 -2.18
N GLU A 58 12.60 1.20 -2.46
CA GLU A 58 12.88 1.68 -3.83
C GLU A 58 13.24 0.54 -4.81
N THR A 59 13.75 -0.58 -4.30
CA THR A 59 14.10 -1.77 -5.09
C THR A 59 12.93 -2.71 -5.38
N LEU A 60 11.74 -2.47 -4.83
CA LEU A 60 10.59 -3.35 -5.01
C LEU A 60 9.99 -3.18 -6.42
N PRO A 61 9.43 -4.25 -7.02
CA PRO A 61 8.94 -4.21 -8.41
C PRO A 61 7.77 -3.24 -8.67
N TRP A 62 7.11 -2.75 -7.62
CA TRP A 62 6.01 -1.80 -7.72
C TRP A 62 6.41 -0.35 -7.42
N SER A 63 7.61 -0.09 -6.90
CA SER A 63 7.89 1.19 -6.26
C SER A 63 7.86 2.38 -7.21
N ALA A 64 8.48 2.29 -8.38
CA ALA A 64 8.47 3.38 -9.35
C ALA A 64 7.05 3.71 -9.82
N ASP A 65 6.30 2.69 -10.25
CA ASP A 65 4.93 2.88 -10.73
C ASP A 65 4.01 3.39 -9.62
N TYR A 66 4.17 2.90 -8.39
CA TYR A 66 3.31 3.32 -7.29
C TYR A 66 3.63 4.75 -6.82
N ASP A 67 4.88 5.22 -6.92
CA ASP A 67 5.21 6.62 -6.66
C ASP A 67 4.54 7.53 -7.71
N GLU A 68 4.60 7.15 -9.00
CA GLU A 68 3.84 7.84 -10.06
C GLU A 68 2.33 7.81 -9.79
N TYR A 69 1.80 6.66 -9.36
CA TYR A 69 0.39 6.53 -9.02
C TYR A 69 0.00 7.44 -7.85
N CYS A 70 0.85 7.58 -6.83
CA CYS A 70 0.62 8.48 -5.70
C CYS A 70 0.52 9.93 -6.18
N GLU A 71 1.43 10.38 -7.04
CA GLU A 71 1.40 11.73 -7.61
C GLU A 71 0.15 11.94 -8.49
N ARG A 72 -0.11 11.00 -9.40
CA ARG A 72 -1.17 11.12 -10.40
C ARG A 72 -2.57 10.95 -9.83
N PHE A 73 -2.74 10.12 -8.79
CA PHE A 73 -4.05 9.67 -8.32
C PHE A 73 -4.38 10.06 -6.87
N GLU A 74 -3.58 10.88 -6.17
CA GLU A 74 -3.94 11.38 -4.82
C GLU A 74 -5.32 12.05 -4.80
N TYR A 75 -5.69 12.74 -5.89
CA TYR A 75 -7.02 13.34 -6.04
C TYR A 75 -8.16 12.29 -5.99
N LYS A 76 -7.93 11.05 -6.45
CA LYS A 76 -8.92 9.97 -6.38
C LYS A 76 -9.07 9.46 -4.95
N SER A 77 -7.97 9.30 -4.21
CA SER A 77 -8.02 8.99 -2.78
C SER A 77 -8.78 10.07 -2.04
N GLN A 78 -8.47 11.34 -2.34
CA GLN A 78 -9.13 12.49 -1.72
C GLN A 78 -10.64 12.40 -1.96
N ARG A 79 -11.11 12.15 -3.20
CA ARG A 79 -12.54 12.05 -3.53
C ARG A 79 -13.32 10.97 -2.75
N ILE A 80 -12.66 10.05 -2.06
CA ILE A 80 -13.32 9.06 -1.19
C ILE A 80 -13.62 9.74 0.15
N ARG A 81 -14.85 10.26 0.26
CA ARG A 81 -15.37 11.01 1.43
C ARG A 81 -16.10 10.10 2.43
N LEU A 82 -15.64 8.86 2.58
CA LEU A 82 -16.28 7.89 3.47
C LEU A 82 -15.67 7.97 4.88
N GLU A 83 -16.53 8.02 5.88
CA GLU A 83 -16.15 7.81 7.27
C GLU A 83 -15.44 6.44 7.42
N GLY A 84 -14.42 6.34 8.28
CA GLY A 84 -13.58 5.14 8.40
C GLY A 84 -12.46 4.99 7.35
N MET A 85 -12.57 5.66 6.20
CA MET A 85 -11.50 5.72 5.18
C MET A 85 -10.60 6.95 5.35
N TRP A 86 -11.13 8.01 5.95
CA TRP A 86 -10.41 9.24 6.26
C TRP A 86 -9.77 9.20 7.66
N ALA A 87 -10.56 8.80 8.65
CA ALA A 87 -10.19 8.71 10.06
C ALA A 87 -10.92 7.53 10.70
N SER A 88 -10.32 6.93 11.73
CA SER A 88 -10.97 5.99 12.64
C SER A 88 -10.40 6.19 14.04
N LYS A 89 -11.11 5.70 15.07
CA LYS A 89 -10.62 5.77 16.45
C LYS A 89 -9.19 5.22 16.58
N ASN A 90 -8.91 4.08 15.94
CA ASN A 90 -7.59 3.45 16.02
C ASN A 90 -6.51 4.29 15.31
N SER A 91 -6.76 4.74 14.08
CA SER A 91 -5.77 5.55 13.36
C SER A 91 -5.55 6.91 14.02
N ASP A 92 -6.60 7.53 14.56
CA ASP A 92 -6.46 8.80 15.30
C ASP A 92 -5.66 8.61 16.59
N CYS A 93 -5.85 7.51 17.32
CA CYS A 93 -4.97 7.16 18.44
C CYS A 93 -3.51 7.02 18.01
N MET A 94 -3.24 6.43 16.84
CA MET A 94 -1.88 6.27 16.33
C MET A 94 -1.24 7.58 15.86
N PHE A 95 -2.00 8.53 15.29
CA PHE A 95 -1.44 9.70 14.60
C PHE A 95 -1.88 11.06 15.18
N GLY A 96 -2.53 11.07 16.34
CA GLY A 96 -2.95 12.30 17.02
C GLY A 96 -4.17 12.98 16.41
N GLY A 97 -5.03 12.23 15.72
CA GLY A 97 -6.24 12.75 15.07
C GLY A 97 -6.11 12.95 13.56
N SER A 98 -7.15 13.54 12.98
CA SER A 98 -7.23 13.87 11.55
C SER A 98 -7.81 15.26 11.33
N ASP A 99 -7.44 15.88 10.21
CA ASP A 99 -8.19 17.04 9.70
C ASP A 99 -9.60 16.63 9.25
N PRO A 100 -10.53 17.57 9.06
CA PRO A 100 -11.86 17.25 8.54
C PRO A 100 -11.81 16.61 7.14
N ILE A 101 -12.80 15.78 6.84
CA ILE A 101 -12.84 14.97 5.61
C ILE A 101 -12.64 15.84 4.38
N GLY A 102 -11.59 15.51 3.63
CA GLY A 102 -11.22 16.15 2.37
C GLY A 102 -10.26 17.33 2.49
N MET A 103 -9.90 17.74 3.71
CA MET A 103 -8.89 18.78 3.94
C MET A 103 -7.53 18.15 4.26
N LEU A 104 -6.53 18.40 3.40
CA LEU A 104 -5.15 17.95 3.61
C LEU A 104 -4.37 19.05 4.35
N GLY A 105 -4.75 19.31 5.60
CA GLY A 105 -4.10 20.26 6.49
C GLY A 105 -2.90 19.66 7.23
N PRO A 106 -2.51 20.22 8.40
CA PRO A 106 -1.36 19.77 9.17
C PRO A 106 -1.46 18.32 9.67
N LEU A 107 -2.66 17.85 10.04
CA LEU A 107 -2.86 16.48 10.53
C LEU A 107 -3.07 15.50 9.36
N GLY A 108 -3.76 15.95 8.32
CA GLY A 108 -4.26 15.14 7.22
C GLY A 108 -5.14 13.98 7.68
N PRO A 109 -5.39 12.99 6.80
CA PRO A 109 -6.17 11.78 7.13
C PRO A 109 -5.32 10.74 7.87
N SER A 110 -5.62 10.47 9.14
CA SER A 110 -4.93 9.46 9.94
C SER A 110 -5.05 8.05 9.36
N ARG A 111 -6.16 7.73 8.68
CA ARG A 111 -6.33 6.41 8.03
C ARG A 111 -5.43 6.21 6.83
N TRP A 112 -5.08 7.28 6.11
CA TRP A 112 -4.14 7.17 4.99
C TRP A 112 -2.73 6.89 5.52
N LYS A 113 -2.32 7.59 6.59
CA LYS A 113 -1.05 7.33 7.28
C LYS A 113 -0.96 5.89 7.79
N GLN A 114 -2.05 5.41 8.42
CA GLN A 114 -2.13 4.03 8.88
C GLN A 114 -2.02 3.04 7.71
N ARG A 115 -2.76 3.25 6.62
CA ARG A 115 -2.71 2.40 5.43
C ARG A 115 -1.30 2.35 4.85
N ALA A 116 -0.68 3.52 4.63
CA ALA A 116 0.67 3.62 4.12
C ALA A 116 1.71 2.93 5.02
N LEU A 117 1.58 3.10 6.35
CA LEU A 117 2.45 2.41 7.31
C LEU A 117 2.34 0.89 7.17
N TYR A 118 1.12 0.33 7.20
CA TYR A 118 0.94 -1.12 7.12
C TYR A 118 1.27 -1.67 5.73
N ASP A 119 1.10 -0.88 4.66
CA ASP A 119 1.63 -1.21 3.35
C ASP A 119 3.16 -1.38 3.39
N ALA A 120 3.88 -0.47 4.06
CA ALA A 120 5.33 -0.58 4.25
C ALA A 120 5.71 -1.79 5.11
N VAL A 121 4.92 -2.12 6.14
CA VAL A 121 5.13 -3.32 6.97
C VAL A 121 5.02 -4.58 6.11
N LYS A 122 3.98 -4.68 5.26
CA LYS A 122 3.79 -5.79 4.32
C LYS A 122 4.95 -5.90 3.32
N ASP A 123 5.37 -4.78 2.75
CA ASP A 123 6.51 -4.71 1.83
C ASP A 123 7.81 -5.19 2.50
N ALA A 124 8.05 -4.78 3.75
CA ALA A 124 9.20 -5.21 4.53
C ALA A 124 9.17 -6.72 4.85
N TYR A 125 7.99 -7.29 5.13
CA TYR A 125 7.82 -8.73 5.32
C TYR A 125 8.20 -9.50 4.07
N ALA A 126 7.71 -9.08 2.91
CA ALA A 126 8.06 -9.69 1.64
C ALA A 126 9.57 -9.63 1.38
N ARG A 127 10.18 -8.47 1.63
CA ARG A 127 11.62 -8.26 1.38
C ARG A 127 12.54 -9.07 2.29
N HIS A 128 12.16 -9.33 3.54
CA HIS A 128 13.07 -9.82 4.59
C HIS A 128 12.65 -11.10 5.34
N LYS A 129 11.42 -11.58 5.18
CA LYS A 129 10.91 -12.76 5.91
C LYS A 129 10.60 -13.96 5.03
N ASN A 130 11.29 -14.10 3.89
CA ASN A 130 11.10 -15.20 2.94
C ASN A 130 9.62 -15.39 2.55
N LEU A 131 8.96 -14.30 2.20
CA LEU A 131 7.55 -14.29 1.80
C LEU A 131 7.45 -13.78 0.36
N ALA A 132 6.76 -14.54 -0.49
CA ALA A 132 6.46 -14.11 -1.84
C ALA A 132 5.24 -13.19 -1.83
N LEU A 133 5.40 -11.97 -2.35
CA LEU A 133 4.34 -10.97 -2.42
C LEU A 133 4.25 -10.39 -3.82
N ALA A 134 3.05 -10.36 -4.38
CA ALA A 134 2.70 -9.53 -5.53
C ALA A 134 1.79 -8.38 -5.11
N ARG A 135 2.04 -7.17 -5.61
CA ARG A 135 1.11 -6.04 -5.49
C ARG A 135 0.53 -5.67 -6.84
N ILE A 136 -0.79 -5.78 -6.97
CA ILE A 136 -1.53 -5.40 -8.18
C ILE A 136 -2.33 -4.15 -7.87
N SER A 137 -2.23 -3.15 -8.72
CA SER A 137 -2.95 -1.89 -8.57
C SER A 137 -4.18 -1.85 -9.47
N VAL A 138 -5.26 -1.23 -9.01
CA VAL A 138 -6.40 -0.88 -9.89
C VAL A 138 -6.00 0.12 -10.99
N ALA A 139 -4.89 0.84 -10.81
CA ALA A 139 -4.30 1.73 -11.81
C ALA A 139 -3.49 0.99 -12.89
N ASP A 140 -3.12 -0.28 -12.67
CA ASP A 140 -2.40 -1.07 -13.67
C ASP A 140 -3.23 -1.27 -14.95
N GLN A 141 -2.53 -1.59 -16.03
CA GLN A 141 -3.13 -1.95 -17.30
C GLN A 141 -2.71 -3.35 -17.74
N ILE A 142 -3.67 -4.09 -18.28
CA ILE A 142 -3.46 -5.41 -18.87
C ILE A 142 -3.99 -5.35 -20.30
N ASP A 143 -3.11 -5.58 -21.28
CA ASP A 143 -3.43 -5.50 -22.71
C ASP A 143 -4.12 -4.17 -23.10
N GLY A 144 -3.63 -3.05 -22.55
CA GLY A 144 -4.19 -1.71 -22.78
C GLY A 144 -5.53 -1.44 -22.08
N LYS A 145 -6.00 -2.36 -21.23
CA LYS A 145 -7.23 -2.19 -20.43
C LYS A 145 -6.89 -1.90 -18.98
N SER A 146 -7.48 -0.83 -18.43
CA SER A 146 -7.38 -0.50 -17.01
C SER A 146 -8.03 -1.59 -16.14
N VAL A 147 -7.29 -2.04 -15.12
CA VAL A 147 -7.79 -2.99 -14.11
C VAL A 147 -9.05 -2.45 -13.41
N ASP A 148 -9.02 -1.21 -12.92
CA ASP A 148 -10.19 -0.53 -12.31
C ASP A 148 -11.45 -0.61 -13.18
N ARG A 149 -11.30 -0.33 -14.49
CA ARG A 149 -12.43 -0.27 -15.42
C ARG A 149 -13.07 -1.64 -15.64
N GLU A 150 -12.27 -2.68 -15.77
CA GLU A 150 -12.78 -4.03 -16.02
C GLU A 150 -13.41 -4.63 -14.75
N LEU A 151 -12.79 -4.41 -13.58
CA LEU A 151 -13.36 -4.85 -12.30
C LEU A 151 -14.72 -4.19 -12.02
N LYS A 152 -14.86 -2.87 -12.23
CA LYS A 152 -16.15 -2.16 -12.07
C LYS A 152 -17.25 -2.65 -13.00
N ARG A 153 -16.88 -3.28 -14.13
CA ARG A 153 -17.82 -3.85 -15.10
C ARG A 153 -18.09 -5.33 -14.85
N GLY A 154 -17.51 -5.92 -13.81
CA GLY A 154 -17.60 -7.36 -13.53
C GLY A 154 -16.99 -8.22 -14.64
N ARG A 155 -16.01 -7.68 -15.38
CA ARG A 155 -15.37 -8.38 -16.50
C ARG A 155 -14.11 -9.09 -16.04
N LEU A 156 -13.87 -10.27 -16.60
CA LEU A 156 -12.64 -10.99 -16.39
C LEU A 156 -11.49 -10.29 -17.11
N LEU A 157 -10.36 -10.17 -16.41
CA LEU A 157 -9.09 -9.73 -17.00
C LEU A 157 -8.53 -10.85 -17.89
N ASN A 158 -7.73 -10.47 -18.89
CA ASN A 158 -7.01 -11.46 -19.69
C ASN A 158 -6.11 -12.30 -18.77
N ARG A 159 -6.29 -13.62 -18.80
CA ARG A 159 -5.59 -14.55 -17.90
C ARG A 159 -4.08 -14.49 -18.06
N GLU A 160 -3.58 -14.43 -19.28
CA GLU A 160 -2.14 -14.44 -19.55
C GLU A 160 -1.51 -13.09 -19.23
N GLY A 161 -2.19 -12.00 -19.60
CA GLY A 161 -1.78 -10.65 -19.21
C GLY A 161 -1.75 -10.47 -17.68
N LEU A 162 -2.73 -11.02 -16.96
CA LEU A 162 -2.73 -11.01 -15.49
C LEU A 162 -1.57 -11.82 -14.92
N ARG A 163 -1.27 -13.02 -15.45
CA ARG A 163 -0.11 -13.80 -15.00
C ARG A 163 1.20 -13.07 -15.22
N LYS A 164 1.36 -12.39 -16.37
CA LYS A 164 2.54 -11.56 -16.66
C LYS A 164 2.66 -10.41 -15.67
N LEU A 165 1.56 -9.71 -15.39
CA LEU A 165 1.54 -8.62 -14.41
C LEU A 165 1.89 -9.11 -13.00
N VAL A 166 1.26 -10.20 -12.53
CA VAL A 166 1.56 -10.79 -11.22
C VAL A 166 3.03 -11.15 -11.13
N SER A 167 3.58 -11.85 -12.13
CA SER A 167 5.00 -12.20 -12.17
C SER A 167 5.91 -10.97 -12.12
N ALA A 168 5.61 -9.93 -12.90
CA ALA A 168 6.39 -8.69 -12.92
C ALA A 168 6.28 -7.89 -11.61
N ARG A 169 5.19 -8.07 -10.87
CA ARG A 169 4.92 -7.41 -9.58
C ARG A 169 5.33 -8.25 -8.37
N THR A 170 5.91 -9.42 -8.57
CA THR A 170 6.27 -10.33 -7.46
C THR A 170 7.67 -10.06 -6.97
N VAL A 171 7.83 -9.88 -5.66
CA VAL A 171 9.10 -10.04 -4.97
C VAL A 171 9.11 -11.38 -4.25
N TYR A 172 10.22 -12.10 -4.37
CA TYR A 172 10.51 -13.27 -3.55
C TYR A 172 11.44 -12.80 -2.44
N GLY A 173 11.10 -13.09 -1.18
CA GLY A 173 12.00 -12.78 -0.08
C GLY A 173 13.35 -13.45 -0.31
N MET A 174 14.44 -12.76 0.04
CA MET A 174 15.76 -13.37 -0.05
C MET A 174 15.83 -14.53 0.94
N GLU A 175 16.27 -15.71 0.47
CA GLU A 175 16.73 -16.76 1.36
C GLU A 175 17.82 -16.17 2.25
N ARG A 176 17.76 -16.45 3.56
CA ARG A 176 18.87 -16.09 4.44
C ARG A 176 20.01 -17.03 4.08
N GLU A 177 21.11 -16.49 3.57
CA GLU A 177 22.42 -17.15 3.61
C GLU A 177 22.79 -17.54 5.05
#